data_AF-A0A0B6ARQ9-F1
#
_entry.id   AF-A0A0B6ARQ9-F1
#
_cell.length_a   1.000
_cell.length_b   1.000
_cell.length_c   1.000
_cell.angle_alpha   90.00
_cell.angle_beta   90.00
_cell.angle_gamma   90.00
#
_symmetry.space_group_name_H-M   'P 1'
#
loop_
_entity.id
_entity.type
_entity.pdbx_description
1 polymer ?
#
loop_
_entity_poly.entity_id
_entity_poly.type
_entity_poly.pdbx_seq_one_letter_code
_entity_poly.pdbx_strand_id
1 'polypeptide(L)'
;MKIEDQKFAERVLKHLLIGSQIDGLKFGINSSTTLLYFTNYNRKDDGDFVLNIETNWTVYPEACDTYPSSEGEVPFNTEEQHFKHIWDIRRQKVVNVQLDTVSPHLIISLESGRVLFVNGYDPTYECWQLGDPFGGVDWLLVATPGGDIAIWCPSEFE
;
A
#
# COMPACT_ATOMS: atom_id res chain seq x y z
N MET A 1 -14.28 3.45 -8.27
CA MET A 1 -13.15 3.23 -9.18
C MET A 1 -13.58 2.66 -10.54
N LYS A 2 -13.09 3.21 -11.65
CA LYS A 2 -13.26 2.61 -12.99
C LYS A 2 -12.27 1.46 -13.21
N ILE A 3 -12.66 0.46 -14.01
CA ILE A 3 -11.81 -0.72 -14.31
C ILE A 3 -10.51 -0.31 -15.02
N GLU A 4 -10.55 0.70 -15.88
CA GLU A 4 -9.35 1.21 -16.59
C GLU A 4 -8.36 1.84 -15.60
N ASP A 5 -8.85 2.71 -14.72
CA ASP A 5 -8.06 3.35 -13.66
C ASP A 5 -7.45 2.29 -12.72
N GLN A 6 -8.23 1.27 -12.33
CA GLN A 6 -7.75 0.16 -11.50
C GLN A 6 -6.59 -0.59 -12.18
N LYS A 7 -6.77 -1.00 -13.44
CA LYS A 7 -5.74 -1.76 -14.17
C LYS A 7 -4.47 -0.95 -14.36
N PHE A 8 -4.60 0.35 -14.64
CA PHE A 8 -3.46 1.23 -14.77
C PHE A 8 -2.76 1.45 -13.42
N ALA A 9 -3.52 1.71 -12.35
CA ALA A 9 -2.98 1.80 -10.99
C ALA A 9 -2.22 0.53 -10.59
N GLU A 10 -2.80 -0.66 -10.83
CA GLU A 10 -2.10 -1.92 -10.55
C GLU A 10 -0.81 -2.07 -11.35
N ARG A 11 -0.78 -1.64 -12.61
CA ARG A 11 0.43 -1.65 -13.44
C ARG A 11 1.53 -0.78 -12.82
N VAL A 12 1.17 0.43 -12.39
CA VAL A 12 2.07 1.35 -11.68
C VAL A 12 2.52 0.75 -10.35
N LEU A 13 1.60 0.32 -9.49
CA LEU A 13 1.91 -0.30 -8.18
C LEU A 13 2.86 -1.49 -8.31
N LYS A 14 2.62 -2.37 -9.28
CA LYS A 14 3.49 -3.53 -9.56
C LYS A 14 4.86 -3.07 -10.03
N HIS A 15 4.95 -2.04 -10.86
CA HIS A 15 6.21 -1.45 -11.28
C HIS A 15 7.00 -0.91 -10.09
N LEU A 16 6.37 -0.17 -9.17
CA LEU A 16 7.05 0.45 -8.03
C LEU A 16 7.43 -0.57 -6.93
N LEU A 17 6.55 -1.51 -6.62
CA LEU A 17 6.68 -2.34 -5.42
C LEU A 17 7.25 -3.74 -5.65
N ILE A 18 7.04 -4.39 -6.80
CA ILE A 18 7.49 -5.80 -6.95
C ILE A 18 9.01 -5.90 -6.84
N GLY A 19 9.45 -6.81 -5.97
CA GLY A 19 10.85 -7.05 -5.65
C GLY A 19 11.43 -6.11 -4.58
N SER A 20 10.69 -5.08 -4.17
CA SER A 20 11.04 -4.27 -3.00
C SER A 20 10.70 -4.98 -1.70
N GLN A 21 11.18 -4.46 -0.58
CA GLN A 21 10.92 -4.97 0.75
C GLN A 21 10.77 -3.82 1.75
N ILE A 22 10.07 -4.05 2.87
CA ILE A 22 9.91 -3.03 3.92
C ILE A 22 11.18 -2.97 4.76
N ASP A 23 11.87 -1.83 4.72
CA ASP A 23 13.11 -1.58 5.50
C ASP A 23 13.00 -0.40 6.47
N GLY A 24 11.97 0.45 6.32
CA GLY A 24 11.71 1.57 7.22
C GLY A 24 10.25 1.64 7.66
N LEU A 25 10.05 2.17 8.86
CA LEU A 25 8.76 2.42 9.48
C LEU A 25 8.81 3.78 10.18
N LYS A 26 7.77 4.60 9.99
CA LYS A 26 7.54 5.80 10.80
C LYS A 26 6.09 5.81 11.28
N PHE A 27 5.92 5.99 12.58
CA PHE A 27 4.61 6.16 13.19
C PHE A 27 4.11 7.59 13.00
N GLY A 28 2.83 7.73 12.71
CA GLY A 28 2.17 9.02 12.67
C GLY A 28 1.68 9.46 14.05
N ILE A 29 0.72 10.38 14.05
CA ILE A 29 0.20 11.02 15.28
C ILE A 29 -0.73 10.07 16.06
N ASN A 30 -1.25 9.03 15.40
CA ASN A 30 -2.11 8.01 15.99
C ASN A 30 -1.74 6.61 15.45
N SER A 31 -2.35 5.57 16.03
CA SER A 31 -2.06 4.16 15.74
C SER A 31 -2.43 3.71 14.31
N SER A 32 -3.27 4.47 13.61
CA SER A 32 -3.70 4.18 12.24
C SER A 32 -2.75 4.80 11.21
N THR A 33 -2.15 5.95 11.55
CA THR A 33 -1.21 6.63 10.66
C THR A 33 0.15 5.95 10.66
N THR A 34 0.55 5.38 9.52
CA THR A 34 1.78 4.59 9.40
C THR A 34 2.46 4.87 8.06
N LEU A 35 3.77 5.13 8.08
CA LEU A 35 4.58 5.23 6.86
C LEU A 35 5.49 4.00 6.75
N LEU A 36 5.38 3.29 5.63
CA LEU A 36 6.24 2.14 5.30
C LEU A 36 7.16 2.51 4.14
N TYR A 37 8.45 2.26 4.32
CA TYR A 37 9.47 2.51 3.31
C TYR A 37 9.84 1.21 2.61
N PHE A 38 9.64 1.19 1.30
CA PHE A 38 9.91 0.07 0.42
C PHE A 38 11.20 0.31 -0.36
N THR A 39 12.21 -0.52 -0.13
CA THR A 39 13.52 -0.44 -0.80
C THR A 39 13.67 -1.57 -1.79
N ASN A 40 14.12 -1.28 -3.03
CA ASN A 40 14.43 -2.29 -4.04
C ASN A 40 15.93 -2.36 -4.34
N TYR A 41 16.65 -3.26 -3.67
CA TYR A 41 18.10 -3.40 -3.82
C TYR A 41 18.58 -3.88 -5.20
N ASN A 42 17.69 -4.35 -6.07
CA ASN A 42 18.04 -4.75 -7.43
C ASN A 42 17.96 -3.60 -8.43
N ARG A 43 17.40 -2.46 -8.04
CA ARG A 43 17.27 -1.26 -8.87
C ARG A 43 18.12 -0.16 -8.26
N LYS A 44 19.32 0.03 -8.81
CA LYS A 44 20.31 0.97 -8.25
C LYS A 44 19.89 2.44 -8.35
N ASP A 45 18.97 2.75 -9.25
CA ASP A 45 18.58 4.12 -9.60
C ASP A 45 17.18 4.50 -9.09
N ASP A 46 16.41 3.53 -8.57
CA ASP A 46 15.10 3.78 -7.98
C ASP A 46 15.31 4.16 -6.51
N GLY A 47 14.82 5.32 -6.11
CA GLY A 47 14.71 5.68 -4.68
C GLY A 47 13.80 4.72 -3.94
N ASP A 48 13.82 4.78 -2.60
CA ASP A 48 12.81 4.10 -1.79
C ASP A 48 11.41 4.63 -2.14
N PHE A 49 10.36 3.82 -2.12
CA PHE A 49 8.99 4.32 -2.21
C PHE A 49 8.33 4.32 -0.84
N VAL A 50 7.51 5.32 -0.56
CA VAL A 50 6.84 5.48 0.73
C VAL A 50 5.35 5.25 0.59
N LEU A 51 4.84 4.29 1.33
CA LEU A 51 3.40 4.10 1.54
C LEU A 51 3.00 4.85 2.81
N ASN A 52 2.29 5.96 2.66
CA ASN A 52 1.62 6.67 3.75
C ASN A 52 0.21 6.08 3.93
N ILE A 53 -0.08 5.54 5.10
CA ILE A 53 -1.37 4.94 5.45
C ILE A 53 -2.03 5.83 6.49
N GLU A 54 -3.29 6.22 6.26
CA GLU A 54 -4.05 7.11 7.16
C GLU A 54 -5.32 6.45 7.73
N THR A 55 -5.59 5.19 7.35
CA THR A 55 -6.75 4.38 7.78
C THR A 55 -6.33 3.01 8.27
N ASN A 56 -7.28 2.17 8.72
CA ASN A 56 -6.95 0.84 9.24
C ASN A 56 -6.30 -0.10 8.21
N TRP A 57 -5.37 -0.91 8.68
CA TRP A 57 -4.65 -1.91 7.90
C TRP A 57 -4.33 -3.14 8.76
N THR A 58 -3.99 -4.27 8.14
CA THR A 58 -3.57 -5.48 8.86
C THR A 58 -2.67 -6.37 8.00
N VAL A 59 -2.07 -7.39 8.63
CA VAL A 59 -1.30 -8.42 7.93
C VAL A 59 -1.95 -9.79 8.14
N TYR A 60 -2.39 -10.38 7.03
CA TYR A 60 -2.91 -11.75 7.01
C TYR A 60 -1.76 -12.76 6.91
N PRO A 61 -1.89 -13.93 7.56
CA PRO A 61 -0.86 -14.97 7.52
C PRO A 61 -0.71 -15.61 6.14
N GLU A 62 -1.76 -15.58 5.33
CA GLU A 62 -1.82 -16.09 3.96
C GLU A 62 -2.85 -15.30 3.14
N ALA A 63 -2.90 -15.52 1.82
CA ALA A 63 -3.91 -14.92 0.96
C ALA A 63 -5.32 -15.39 1.35
N CYS A 64 -6.30 -14.50 1.25
CA CYS A 64 -7.70 -14.80 1.55
C CYS A 64 -8.53 -14.74 0.27
N ASP A 65 -9.57 -15.57 0.19
CA ASP A 65 -10.54 -15.50 -0.92
C ASP A 65 -11.34 -14.18 -0.90
N THR A 66 -11.50 -13.61 0.29
CA THR A 66 -12.23 -12.36 0.54
C THR A 66 -11.48 -11.49 1.53
N TYR A 67 -11.43 -10.19 1.24
CA TYR A 67 -10.88 -9.16 2.13
C TYR A 67 -12.00 -8.25 2.67
N PRO A 68 -11.74 -7.46 3.73
CA PRO A 68 -12.68 -6.47 4.24
C PRO A 68 -13.20 -5.54 3.15
N SER A 69 -14.51 -5.29 3.15
CA SER A 69 -15.19 -4.39 2.22
C SER A 69 -15.29 -2.94 2.73
N SER A 70 -14.97 -2.73 4.00
CA SER A 70 -14.97 -1.43 4.65
C SER A 70 -13.96 -1.37 5.80
N GLU A 71 -13.60 -0.17 6.23
CA GLU A 71 -12.65 0.04 7.31
C GLU A 71 -13.07 -0.65 8.63
N GLY A 72 -14.36 -0.68 8.93
CA GLY A 72 -14.89 -1.30 10.15
C GLY A 72 -14.79 -2.84 10.19
N GLU A 73 -14.54 -3.46 9.04
CA GLU A 73 -14.30 -4.91 8.92
C GLU A 73 -12.82 -5.26 9.01
N VAL A 74 -11.93 -4.27 8.96
CA VAL A 74 -10.49 -4.49 9.14
C VAL A 74 -10.24 -4.95 10.58
N PRO A 75 -9.54 -6.07 10.79
CA PRO A 75 -9.22 -6.55 12.13
C PRO A 75 -8.57 -5.45 12.97
N PHE A 76 -9.17 -5.16 14.12
CA PHE A 76 -8.61 -4.22 15.08
C PHE A 76 -7.30 -4.75 15.64
N ASN A 77 -6.27 -3.90 15.61
CA ASN A 77 -4.96 -4.16 16.19
C ASN A 77 -4.57 -2.98 17.09
N THR A 78 -3.97 -3.27 18.24
CA THR A 78 -3.27 -2.27 19.04
C THR A 78 -2.00 -1.80 18.30
N GLU A 79 -1.45 -0.66 18.72
CA GLU A 79 -0.18 -0.17 18.17
C GLU A 79 0.97 -1.20 18.33
N GLU A 80 1.02 -1.91 19.45
CA GLU A 80 1.98 -3.01 19.66
C GLU A 80 1.79 -4.14 18.64
N GLN A 81 0.54 -4.52 18.34
CA GLN A 81 0.24 -5.53 17.33
C GLN A 81 0.65 -5.05 15.94
N HIS A 82 0.36 -3.80 15.56
CA HIS A 82 0.84 -3.20 14.31
C HIS A 82 2.37 -3.28 14.19
N PHE A 83 3.11 -2.91 15.23
CA PHE A 83 4.56 -3.01 15.22
C PHE A 83 5.02 -4.46 15.01
N LYS A 84 4.41 -5.42 15.71
CA LYS A 84 4.72 -6.84 15.54
C LYS A 84 4.42 -7.33 14.13
N HIS A 85 3.31 -6.91 13.54
CA HIS A 85 2.97 -7.25 12.16
C HIS A 85 4.04 -6.77 11.18
N ILE A 86 4.44 -5.49 11.24
CA ILE A 86 5.52 -4.96 10.39
C ILE A 86 6.83 -5.67 10.66
N TRP A 87 7.17 -5.91 11.94
CA TRP A 87 8.37 -6.64 12.31
C TRP A 87 8.40 -8.01 11.66
N ASP A 88 7.30 -8.76 11.68
CA ASP A 88 7.24 -10.12 11.11
C ASP A 88 7.38 -10.14 9.58
N ILE A 89 6.99 -9.06 8.89
CA ILE A 89 7.06 -8.96 7.43
C ILE A 89 8.23 -8.16 6.87
N ARG A 90 8.99 -7.46 7.73
CA ARG A 90 10.14 -6.66 7.29
C ARG A 90 11.10 -7.51 6.48
N ARG A 91 11.70 -6.92 5.45
CA ARG A 91 12.65 -7.57 4.52
C ARG A 91 12.11 -8.74 3.70
N GLN A 92 10.82 -9.05 3.78
CA GLN A 92 10.21 -9.97 2.83
C GLN A 92 9.95 -9.24 1.52
N LYS A 93 10.25 -9.90 0.41
CA LYS A 93 10.01 -9.32 -0.92
C LYS A 93 8.53 -9.25 -1.23
N VAL A 94 8.10 -8.14 -1.80
CA VAL A 94 6.81 -8.02 -2.47
C VAL A 94 6.84 -8.83 -3.76
N VAL A 95 5.89 -9.75 -3.92
CA VAL A 95 5.78 -10.63 -5.10
C VAL A 95 4.55 -10.33 -5.94
N ASN A 96 3.54 -9.68 -5.36
CA ASN A 96 2.35 -9.25 -6.07
C ASN A 96 1.72 -8.04 -5.37
N VAL A 97 1.01 -7.21 -6.14
CA VAL A 97 0.21 -6.10 -5.63
C VAL A 97 -1.09 -6.05 -6.41
N GLN A 98 -2.22 -5.86 -5.73
CA GLN A 98 -3.54 -5.79 -6.32
C GLN A 98 -4.38 -4.70 -5.65
N LEU A 99 -5.38 -4.23 -6.38
CA LEU A 99 -6.44 -3.40 -5.83
C LEU A 99 -7.74 -4.18 -5.82
N ASP A 100 -8.54 -4.03 -4.77
CA ASP A 100 -9.90 -4.56 -4.79
C ASP A 100 -10.75 -3.94 -5.92
N THR A 101 -11.77 -4.67 -6.35
CA THR A 101 -12.63 -4.30 -7.49
C THR A 101 -13.62 -3.19 -7.18
N VAL A 102 -14.03 -3.02 -5.92
CA VAL A 102 -15.05 -2.03 -5.53
C VAL A 102 -14.39 -0.72 -5.12
N SER A 103 -13.36 -0.81 -4.28
CA SER A 103 -12.63 0.32 -3.71
C SER A 103 -11.13 0.07 -3.84
N PRO A 104 -10.27 1.10 -3.81
CA PRO A 104 -8.82 0.93 -3.93
C PRO A 104 -8.19 0.37 -2.63
N HIS A 105 -8.77 -0.68 -2.04
CA HIS A 105 -8.13 -1.46 -0.98
C HIS A 105 -6.84 -2.03 -1.54
N LEU A 106 -5.71 -1.76 -0.87
CA LEU A 106 -4.40 -2.16 -1.34
C LEU A 106 -4.02 -3.51 -0.75
N ILE A 107 -3.71 -4.47 -1.61
CA ILE A 107 -3.40 -5.86 -1.25
C ILE A 107 -1.99 -6.17 -1.74
N ILE A 108 -1.03 -6.27 -0.83
CA ILE A 108 0.38 -6.54 -1.12
C ILE A 108 0.73 -7.94 -0.65
N SER A 109 1.03 -8.85 -1.58
CA SER A 109 1.47 -10.21 -1.27
C SER A 109 2.99 -10.29 -1.16
N LEU A 110 3.46 -10.99 -0.14
CA LEU A 110 4.87 -11.16 0.18
C LEU A 110 5.35 -12.58 -0.14
N GLU A 111 6.67 -12.75 -0.28
CA GLU A 111 7.28 -14.03 -0.67
C GLU A 111 7.01 -15.18 0.33
N SER A 112 6.65 -14.87 1.58
CA SER A 112 6.22 -15.88 2.56
C SER A 112 4.79 -16.37 2.38
N GLY A 113 4.01 -15.75 1.49
CA GLY A 113 2.57 -15.94 1.36
C GLY A 113 1.73 -14.98 2.21
N ARG A 114 2.34 -14.25 3.16
CA ARG A 114 1.66 -13.23 3.96
C ARG A 114 1.17 -12.07 3.09
N VAL A 115 0.10 -11.41 3.54
CA VAL A 115 -0.52 -10.30 2.81
C VAL A 115 -0.68 -9.09 3.70
N LEU A 116 -0.11 -7.95 3.29
CA LEU A 116 -0.43 -6.65 3.86
C LEU A 116 -1.68 -6.10 3.16
N PHE A 117 -2.74 -5.88 3.93
CA PHE A 117 -3.99 -5.28 3.48
C PHE A 117 -4.10 -3.87 4.05
N VAL A 118 -4.47 -2.90 3.22
CA VAL A 118 -4.73 -1.51 3.64
C VAL A 118 -6.12 -1.08 3.17
N ASN A 119 -6.91 -0.51 4.08
CA ASN A 119 -8.21 0.07 3.73
C ASN A 119 -8.03 1.14 2.63
N GLY A 120 -8.94 1.18 1.66
CA GLY A 120 -8.91 2.12 0.54
C GLY A 120 -10.22 2.89 0.36
N TYR A 121 -11.14 2.81 1.34
CA TYR A 121 -12.40 3.53 1.26
C TYR A 121 -12.63 4.36 2.52
N ASP A 122 -12.76 5.66 2.33
CA ASP A 122 -13.31 6.61 3.27
C ASP A 122 -14.09 7.67 2.46
N PRO A 123 -15.28 8.11 2.92
CA PRO A 123 -16.08 9.07 2.17
C PRO A 123 -15.52 10.50 2.17
N THR A 124 -14.58 10.83 3.06
CA THR A 124 -14.14 12.20 3.37
C THR A 124 -12.65 12.41 3.19
N TYR A 125 -11.83 11.41 3.51
CA TYR A 125 -10.38 11.49 3.58
C TYR A 125 -9.68 10.50 2.66
N GLU A 126 -8.41 10.78 2.36
CA GLU A 126 -7.55 9.86 1.62
C GLU A 126 -7.15 8.69 2.54
N CYS A 127 -7.18 7.47 2.02
CA CYS A 127 -6.90 6.30 2.86
C CYS A 127 -5.43 5.93 2.92
N TRP A 128 -4.75 6.05 1.77
CA TRP A 128 -3.33 5.83 1.61
C TRP A 128 -2.79 6.54 0.37
N GLN A 129 -1.49 6.78 0.39
CA GLN A 129 -0.72 7.34 -0.71
C GLN A 129 0.57 6.55 -0.89
N LEU A 130 0.96 6.26 -2.14
CA LEU A 130 2.25 5.65 -2.46
C LEU A 130 3.02 6.54 -3.43
N GLY A 131 4.26 6.89 -3.12
CA GLY A 131 5.07 7.70 -4.02
C GLY A 131 6.50 7.91 -3.56
N ASP A 132 7.18 8.84 -4.23
CA ASP A 132 8.56 9.21 -3.92
C ASP A 132 8.69 9.77 -2.49
N PRO A 133 9.78 9.45 -1.75
CA PRO A 133 10.03 10.04 -0.47
C PRO A 133 10.41 11.51 -0.68
N PHE A 134 9.81 12.42 0.09
CA PHE A 134 10.18 13.84 0.15
C PHE A 134 9.83 14.69 -1.08
N GLY A 135 8.81 14.32 -1.85
CA GLY A 135 8.22 15.22 -2.86
C GLY A 135 8.92 15.20 -4.22
N GLY A 136 9.51 14.06 -4.60
CA GLY A 136 9.63 13.73 -6.02
C GLY A 136 8.23 13.76 -6.65
N VAL A 137 8.11 14.39 -7.82
CA VAL A 137 6.82 14.59 -8.51
C VAL A 137 6.56 13.52 -9.56
N ASP A 138 7.46 12.55 -9.67
CA ASP A 138 7.42 11.57 -10.76
C ASP A 138 6.41 10.48 -10.44
N TRP A 139 6.34 10.00 -9.20
CA TRP A 139 5.41 8.95 -8.81
C TRP A 139 4.52 9.32 -7.62
N LEU A 140 3.20 9.30 -7.82
CA LEU A 140 2.22 9.40 -6.75
C LEU A 140 0.94 8.64 -7.10
N LEU A 141 0.49 7.79 -6.19
CA LEU A 141 -0.82 7.17 -6.23
C LEU A 141 -1.57 7.52 -4.94
N VAL A 142 -2.85 7.85 -5.07
CA VAL A 142 -3.69 8.26 -3.94
C VAL A 142 -5.02 7.52 -4.01
N ALA A 143 -5.37 6.77 -2.96
CA ALA A 143 -6.74 6.32 -2.74
C ALA A 143 -7.59 7.51 -2.29
N THR A 144 -8.31 8.12 -3.23
CA THR A 144 -9.04 9.38 -2.99
C THR A 144 -10.33 9.14 -2.21
N PRO A 145 -10.85 10.17 -1.53
CA PRO A 145 -12.16 10.09 -0.90
C PRO A 145 -13.23 9.58 -1.87
N GLY A 146 -14.13 8.72 -1.38
CA GLY A 146 -15.23 8.16 -2.18
C GLY A 146 -14.87 6.92 -3.02
N GLY A 147 -13.66 6.37 -2.91
CA GLY A 147 -13.31 5.07 -3.48
C GLY A 147 -12.83 5.10 -4.94
N ASP A 148 -12.23 6.22 -5.36
CA ASP A 148 -11.49 6.33 -6.62
C ASP A 148 -9.97 6.36 -6.37
N ILE A 149 -9.18 6.32 -7.44
CA ILE A 149 -7.72 6.37 -7.38
C ILE A 149 -7.20 7.45 -8.33
N ALA A 150 -6.27 8.27 -7.84
CA ALA A 150 -5.57 9.26 -8.65
C ALA A 150 -4.09 8.87 -8.80
N ILE A 151 -3.53 9.10 -9.98
CA ILE A 151 -2.21 8.61 -10.38
C ILE A 151 -1.45 9.76 -11.06
N TRP A 152 -0.23 9.98 -10.61
CA TRP A 152 0.79 10.78 -11.28
C TRP A 152 1.98 9.86 -11.55
N CYS A 153 2.39 9.79 -12.81
CA CYS A 153 3.52 9.00 -13.27
C CYS A 153 4.27 9.76 -14.38
N PRO A 154 5.52 9.40 -14.69
CA PRO A 154 6.23 9.98 -15.82
C PRO A 154 5.47 9.73 -17.13
N SER A 155 5.47 10.71 -18.04
CA SER A 155 4.73 10.62 -19.31
C SER A 155 5.16 9.46 -20.20
N GLU A 156 6.38 8.93 -20.01
CA GLU A 156 6.89 7.75 -20.72
C GLU A 156 6.27 6.43 -20.24
N PHE A 157 5.57 6.43 -19.09
CA PHE A 157 4.94 5.24 -18.49
C PHE A 157 3.45 5.06 -18.86
N GLU A 158 2.77 6.13 -19.30
CA GLU A 158 1.33 6.10 -19.69
C GLU A 158 1.05 5.14 -20.86
#